data_AF-A0AA38Q5I7-F1
#
_entry.id   AF-A0AA38Q5I7-F1
#
_cell.length_a   1.000
_cell.length_b   1.000
_cell.length_c   1.000
_cell.angle_alpha   90.00
_cell.angle_beta   90.00
_cell.angle_gamma   90.00
#
_symmetry.space_group_name_H-M   'P 1'
#
loop_
_entity.id
_entity.type
_entity.pdbx_description
1 polymer ?
#
loop_
_entity_poly.entity_id
_entity_poly.type
_entity_poly.pdbx_seq_one_letter_code
_entity_poly.pdbx_strand_id
1 'polypeptide(L)'
;MAVYSFCSTDGKTYKRNLHGFEALCNSYALHDFLLSFTGSAEVQLSNASGTPVSDEKVISCLRAAWILLRYRVPGVALRMTYQPKDTSWTVFYDVPLGSEDIDTWVSQTLFWRETRPGCLVHELDEKWEFTHGEYPLRLIASPVGAGRYMLSLSGPHGMMDGRMSMILLNKLIGSLHTQIYESATVDVKAIKWGEEIARLASTGAVLTGLDMNSSTEPAAQEKELVPFLPPFVENKDRTHDVTMRLVVFDDARTLALRQKCRENHTTVTIAVDAIFACAQAEAVLASAATIGGAHYTSTVEAYNKALHWFMPLSCKDQRPSWPTSSSIDHPEGTTLFGTDGFALQANIDIIRNALGFSVDAKSFNRCDKEFFWSSVIKEIAAAHEIPKKDLAGYVQREREKQGMCKTFHPSSMMVKLPISSSIGDFDHLGLFGRYLPSSTSPTKVHRVLFRARPLTPTITNIFYQYDAAAQWYSPPEMDEMETALRNWFDLVIGTG
;
A
#
# COMPACT_ATOMS: atom_id res chain seq x y z
N MET A 1 11.57 23.86 -7.43
CA MET A 1 10.09 23.79 -7.35
C MET A 1 9.44 23.66 -8.72
N ALA A 2 9.66 24.57 -9.69
CA ALA A 2 8.95 24.57 -10.98
C ALA A 2 9.01 23.24 -11.77
N VAL A 3 10.15 22.52 -11.75
CA VAL A 3 10.30 21.24 -12.46
C VAL A 3 9.48 20.09 -11.88
N TYR A 4 9.00 20.21 -10.64
CA TYR A 4 8.20 19.20 -9.94
C TYR A 4 6.69 19.53 -9.89
N SER A 5 6.31 20.63 -10.55
CA SER A 5 4.92 20.97 -10.85
C SER A 5 4.65 20.76 -12.33
N PHE A 6 3.41 20.44 -12.68
CA PHE A 6 3.04 20.28 -14.08
C PHE A 6 3.17 21.62 -14.82
N CYS A 7 3.88 21.60 -15.95
CA CYS A 7 3.97 22.73 -16.87
C CYS A 7 3.75 22.26 -18.31
N SER A 8 3.28 23.17 -19.17
CA SER A 8 3.06 22.92 -20.59
C SER A 8 3.61 24.08 -21.41
N THR A 9 4.19 23.75 -22.57
CA THR A 9 4.65 24.75 -23.56
C THR A 9 3.70 24.90 -24.74
N ASP A 10 2.80 23.93 -24.94
CA ASP A 10 1.90 23.84 -26.09
C ASP A 10 0.40 23.84 -25.71
N GLY A 11 0.10 23.82 -24.40
CA GLY A 11 -1.26 23.69 -23.88
C GLY A 11 -1.89 22.31 -24.09
N LYS A 12 -1.11 21.32 -24.53
CA LYS A 12 -1.60 19.97 -24.87
C LYS A 12 -0.93 18.89 -24.02
N THR A 13 0.39 19.01 -23.86
CA THR A 13 1.21 18.08 -23.08
C THR A 13 1.67 18.78 -21.81
N TYR A 14 1.33 18.21 -20.66
CA TYR A 14 1.73 18.70 -19.35
C TYR A 14 2.76 17.75 -18.78
N LYS A 15 3.88 18.26 -18.27
CA LYS A 15 4.97 17.43 -17.72
C LYS A 15 5.43 17.90 -16.35
N ARG A 16 5.88 16.96 -15.52
CA ARG A 16 6.67 17.23 -14.32
C ARG A 16 7.67 16.10 -14.07
N ASN A 17 8.72 16.40 -13.33
CA ASN A 17 9.59 15.38 -12.78
C ASN A 17 8.95 14.76 -11.52
N LEU A 18 9.24 13.49 -11.28
CA LEU A 18 8.96 12.87 -9.99
C LEU A 18 10.01 13.30 -8.97
N HIS A 19 9.67 13.21 -7.68
CA HIS A 19 10.58 13.57 -6.60
C HIS A 19 10.45 12.61 -5.42
N GLY A 20 11.55 12.41 -4.70
CA GLY A 20 11.56 11.77 -3.39
C GLY A 20 11.04 10.35 -3.40
N PHE A 21 10.09 10.03 -2.53
CA PHE A 21 9.61 8.66 -2.41
C PHE A 21 8.89 8.17 -3.67
N GLU A 22 8.18 9.08 -4.35
CA GLU A 22 7.53 8.84 -5.63
C GLU A 22 8.55 8.33 -6.67
N ALA A 23 9.69 9.02 -6.81
CA ALA A 23 10.76 8.63 -7.72
C ALA A 23 11.45 7.33 -7.29
N LEU A 24 11.75 7.21 -5.99
CA LEU A 24 12.44 6.04 -5.44
C LEU A 24 11.64 4.74 -5.63
N CYS A 25 10.33 4.78 -5.38
CA CYS A 25 9.45 3.64 -5.60
C CYS A 25 9.36 3.22 -7.08
N ASN A 26 9.45 4.16 -8.02
CA ASN A 26 9.53 3.83 -9.44
C ASN A 26 10.89 3.22 -9.81
N SER A 27 11.98 3.69 -9.20
CA SER A 27 13.31 3.08 -9.37
C SER A 27 13.36 1.63 -8.88
N TYR A 28 12.61 1.27 -7.83
CA TYR A 28 12.49 -0.13 -7.42
C TYR A 28 11.92 -1.00 -8.55
N ALA A 29 10.85 -0.54 -9.22
CA ALA A 29 10.18 -1.31 -10.25
C ALA A 29 11.05 -1.59 -11.50
N LEU A 30 12.15 -0.86 -11.71
CA LEU A 30 13.15 -1.16 -12.76
C LEU A 30 13.80 -2.54 -12.58
N HIS A 31 13.81 -3.04 -11.35
CA HIS A 31 14.40 -4.33 -11.02
C HIS A 31 13.29 -5.34 -10.89
N ASP A 32 12.91 -5.94 -12.02
CA ASP A 32 11.91 -7.00 -12.11
C ASP A 32 10.56 -6.68 -11.43
N PHE A 33 10.07 -5.44 -11.62
CA PHE A 33 8.82 -4.96 -11.02
C PHE A 33 8.82 -5.01 -9.48
N LEU A 34 9.99 -4.92 -8.83
CA LEU A 34 10.06 -4.86 -7.37
C LEU A 34 9.15 -3.76 -6.81
N LEU A 35 8.36 -4.14 -5.82
CA LEU A 35 7.33 -3.34 -5.17
C LEU A 35 6.24 -2.84 -6.12
N SER A 36 6.06 -3.41 -7.32
CA SER A 36 4.86 -3.11 -8.11
C SER A 36 3.62 -3.38 -7.26
N PHE A 37 2.69 -2.43 -7.30
CA PHE A 37 1.60 -2.36 -6.35
C PHE A 37 0.27 -2.62 -7.02
N THR A 38 -0.60 -3.32 -6.31
CA THR A 38 -1.98 -3.57 -6.72
C THR A 38 -2.93 -3.32 -5.57
N GLY A 39 -3.89 -2.42 -5.78
CA GLY A 39 -5.08 -2.31 -4.96
C GLY A 39 -6.25 -2.97 -5.69
N SER A 40 -6.98 -3.85 -5.03
CA SER A 40 -8.09 -4.57 -5.64
C SER A 40 -9.36 -4.51 -4.79
N ALA A 41 -10.52 -4.57 -5.44
CA ALA A 41 -11.82 -4.70 -4.81
C ALA A 41 -12.63 -5.81 -5.50
N GLU A 42 -13.20 -6.72 -4.71
CA GLU A 42 -14.15 -7.71 -5.19
C GLU A 42 -15.55 -7.13 -5.16
N VAL A 43 -16.15 -6.95 -6.33
CA VAL A 43 -17.43 -6.28 -6.52
C VAL A 43 -18.48 -7.27 -7.00
N GLN A 44 -19.61 -7.37 -6.31
CA GLN A 44 -20.82 -8.03 -6.81
C GLN A 44 -21.74 -7.01 -7.48
N LEU A 45 -22.23 -7.35 -8.66
CA LEU A 45 -23.15 -6.55 -9.46
C LEU A 45 -24.37 -7.41 -9.79
N SER A 46 -25.51 -7.05 -9.20
CA SER A 46 -26.80 -7.70 -9.45
C SER A 46 -27.91 -6.68 -9.60
N ASN A 47 -28.93 -6.97 -10.40
CA ASN A 47 -30.13 -6.16 -10.49
C ASN A 47 -30.99 -6.24 -9.20
N ALA A 48 -32.13 -5.55 -9.18
CA ALA A 48 -33.04 -5.53 -8.02
C ALA A 48 -33.63 -6.91 -7.65
N SER A 49 -33.66 -7.87 -8.57
CA SER A 49 -34.09 -9.26 -8.31
C SER A 49 -32.94 -10.18 -7.88
N GLY A 50 -31.73 -9.64 -7.66
CA GLY A 50 -30.54 -10.40 -7.33
C GLY A 50 -29.92 -11.15 -8.51
N THR A 51 -30.41 -10.93 -9.74
CA THR A 51 -29.86 -11.54 -10.94
C THR A 51 -28.54 -10.85 -11.31
N PRO A 52 -27.46 -11.61 -11.57
CA PRO A 52 -26.19 -11.06 -12.04
C PRO A 52 -26.35 -10.16 -13.26
N VAL A 53 -25.61 -9.04 -13.29
CA VAL A 53 -25.47 -8.22 -14.51
C VAL A 53 -24.65 -9.01 -15.53
N SER A 54 -24.98 -8.92 -16.82
CA SER A 54 -24.24 -9.63 -17.87
C SER A 54 -22.83 -9.07 -18.05
N ASP A 55 -21.88 -9.91 -18.44
CA ASP A 55 -20.48 -9.50 -18.63
C ASP A 55 -20.36 -8.41 -19.69
N GLU A 56 -21.12 -8.47 -20.80
CA GLU A 56 -21.11 -7.44 -21.84
C GLU A 56 -21.54 -6.07 -21.32
N LYS A 57 -22.55 -6.06 -20.43
CA LYS A 57 -23.01 -4.82 -19.78
C LYS A 57 -21.96 -4.32 -18.79
N VAL A 58 -21.33 -5.21 -18.02
CA VAL A 58 -20.24 -4.83 -17.10
C VAL A 58 -19.06 -4.25 -17.87
N ILE A 59 -18.58 -4.90 -18.93
CA ILE A 59 -17.44 -4.43 -19.75
C ILE A 59 -17.73 -3.05 -20.33
N SER A 60 -18.89 -2.85 -20.95
CA SER A 60 -19.25 -1.57 -21.56
C SER A 60 -19.39 -0.45 -20.53
N CYS A 61 -20.03 -0.70 -19.38
CA CYS A 61 -20.16 0.27 -18.29
C CYS A 61 -18.84 0.54 -17.57
N LEU A 62 -17.97 -0.47 -17.44
CA LEU A 62 -16.63 -0.32 -16.84
C LEU A 62 -15.75 0.57 -17.72
N ARG A 63 -15.82 0.40 -19.04
CA ARG A 63 -15.16 1.31 -19.99
C ARG A 63 -15.57 2.76 -19.76
N ALA A 64 -16.87 3.03 -19.64
CA ALA A 64 -17.38 4.37 -19.37
C ALA A 64 -16.91 4.89 -17.99
N ALA A 65 -16.98 4.06 -16.96
CA ALA A 65 -16.53 4.40 -15.61
C ALA A 65 -15.02 4.74 -15.55
N TRP A 66 -14.20 4.04 -16.32
CA TRP A 66 -12.76 4.29 -16.41
C TRP A 66 -12.47 5.65 -17.07
N ILE A 67 -13.16 5.98 -18.16
CA ILE A 67 -13.04 7.30 -18.82
C ILE A 67 -13.46 8.43 -17.87
N LEU A 68 -14.57 8.26 -17.14
CA LEU A 68 -15.02 9.23 -16.15
C LEU A 68 -14.00 9.41 -15.03
N LEU A 69 -13.33 8.33 -14.61
CA LEU A 69 -12.28 8.41 -13.61
C LEU A 69 -11.07 9.19 -14.14
N ARG A 70 -10.64 8.98 -15.39
CA ARG A 70 -9.58 9.80 -16.01
C ARG A 70 -9.92 11.28 -16.00
N TYR A 71 -11.14 11.65 -16.37
CA TYR A 71 -11.57 13.05 -16.37
C TYR A 71 -11.58 13.67 -14.95
N ARG A 72 -11.95 12.88 -13.93
CA ARG A 72 -11.95 13.33 -12.53
C ARG A 72 -10.54 13.33 -11.93
N VAL A 73 -9.70 12.39 -12.32
CA VAL A 73 -8.37 12.16 -11.76
C VAL A 73 -7.40 11.89 -12.90
N PRO A 74 -6.92 12.93 -13.61
CA PRO A 74 -6.04 12.76 -14.79
C PRO A 74 -4.74 12.01 -14.47
N GLY A 75 -4.35 11.95 -13.19
CA GLY A 75 -3.24 11.13 -12.68
C GLY A 75 -3.26 9.67 -13.13
N VAL A 76 -4.45 9.06 -13.35
CA VAL A 76 -4.53 7.64 -13.79
C VAL A 76 -4.10 7.43 -15.25
N ALA A 77 -3.95 8.52 -16.00
CA ALA A 77 -3.54 8.50 -17.40
C ALA A 77 -2.20 9.22 -17.62
N LEU A 78 -1.36 9.31 -16.57
CA LEU A 78 0.02 9.75 -16.74
C LEU A 78 0.79 8.70 -17.55
N ARG A 79 1.68 9.20 -18.41
CA ARG A 79 2.72 8.42 -19.06
C ARG A 79 4.04 8.70 -18.37
N MET A 80 4.98 7.77 -18.44
CA MET A 80 6.23 7.88 -17.69
C MET A 80 7.46 7.58 -18.54
N THR A 81 8.52 8.32 -18.29
CA THR A 81 9.85 8.09 -18.87
C THR A 81 10.90 8.04 -17.78
N TYR A 82 11.88 7.16 -17.94
CA TYR A 82 13.07 7.09 -17.11
C TYR A 82 14.28 7.58 -17.90
N GLN A 83 15.12 8.41 -17.29
CA GLN A 83 16.37 8.89 -17.87
C GLN A 83 17.56 8.26 -17.13
N PRO A 84 18.21 7.23 -17.71
CA PRO A 84 19.30 6.53 -17.02
C PRO A 84 20.51 7.40 -16.68
N LYS A 85 20.76 8.46 -17.47
CA LYS A 85 21.96 9.31 -17.31
C LYS A 85 22.01 10.07 -16.00
N ASP A 86 20.86 10.50 -15.50
CA ASP A 86 20.74 11.29 -14.27
C ASP A 86 19.80 10.64 -13.24
N THR A 87 19.35 9.39 -13.50
CA THR A 87 18.43 8.61 -12.67
C THR A 87 17.12 9.34 -12.39
N SER A 88 16.66 10.17 -13.34
CA SER A 88 15.44 10.96 -13.19
C SER A 88 14.22 10.30 -13.84
N TRP A 89 13.06 10.62 -13.28
CA TRP A 89 11.76 10.19 -13.78
C TRP A 89 10.94 11.40 -14.17
N THR A 90 10.30 11.33 -15.33
CA THR A 90 9.40 12.36 -15.84
C THR A 90 8.06 11.74 -16.16
N VAL A 91 7.00 12.34 -15.64
CA VAL A 91 5.62 12.01 -16.02
C VAL A 91 5.02 13.10 -16.88
N PHE A 92 4.13 12.68 -17.78
CA PHE A 92 3.45 13.59 -18.68
C PHE A 92 2.01 13.15 -18.94
N TYR A 93 1.16 14.13 -19.17
CA TYR A 93 -0.26 13.99 -19.44
C TYR A 93 -0.59 14.66 -20.76
N ASP A 94 -1.28 13.95 -21.63
CA ASP A 94 -1.83 14.51 -22.86
C ASP A 94 -3.32 14.75 -22.71
N VAL A 95 -3.75 15.96 -23.04
CA VAL A 95 -5.17 16.28 -23.20
C VAL A 95 -5.68 15.54 -24.45
N PRO A 96 -6.70 14.66 -24.34
CA PRO A 96 -7.30 13.99 -25.49
C PRO A 96 -7.83 15.00 -26.53
N LEU A 97 -7.49 14.80 -27.80
CA LEU A 97 -7.98 15.63 -28.91
C LEU A 97 -9.33 15.12 -29.45
N GLY A 98 -9.68 13.86 -29.17
CA GLY A 98 -10.91 13.25 -29.64
C GLY A 98 -11.14 11.85 -29.10
N SER A 99 -12.16 11.18 -29.62
CA SER A 99 -12.54 9.83 -29.19
C SER A 99 -11.47 8.78 -29.47
N GLU A 100 -10.69 8.93 -30.55
CA GLU A 100 -9.63 7.99 -30.92
C GLU A 100 -8.52 7.92 -29.86
N ASP A 101 -8.13 9.07 -29.30
CA ASP A 101 -7.15 9.13 -28.20
C ASP A 101 -7.68 8.43 -26.93
N ILE A 102 -8.98 8.58 -26.68
CA ILE A 102 -9.65 7.92 -25.55
C ILE A 102 -9.71 6.42 -25.76
N ASP A 103 -10.09 5.96 -26.95
CA ASP A 103 -10.13 4.54 -27.31
C ASP A 103 -8.74 3.91 -27.22
N THR A 104 -7.72 4.61 -27.69
CA THR A 104 -6.32 4.20 -27.59
C THR A 104 -5.90 4.05 -26.12
N TRP A 105 -6.15 5.06 -25.29
CA TRP A 105 -5.83 4.98 -23.86
C TRP A 105 -6.56 3.84 -23.16
N VAL A 106 -7.87 3.67 -23.41
CA VAL A 106 -8.66 2.58 -22.84
C VAL A 106 -8.07 1.23 -23.23
N SER A 107 -7.78 1.00 -24.50
CA SER A 107 -7.25 -0.30 -24.97
C SER A 107 -5.87 -0.64 -24.39
N GLN A 108 -5.10 0.36 -23.98
CA GLN A 108 -3.78 0.19 -23.36
C GLN A 108 -3.82 0.06 -21.83
N THR A 109 -4.94 0.43 -21.20
CA THR A 109 -5.02 0.55 -19.74
C THR A 109 -6.15 -0.24 -19.08
N LEU A 110 -7.19 -0.63 -19.82
CA LEU A 110 -8.30 -1.45 -19.33
C LEU A 110 -8.19 -2.88 -19.89
N PHE A 111 -7.93 -3.84 -19.01
CA PHE A 111 -7.77 -5.24 -19.36
C PHE A 111 -8.91 -6.06 -18.77
N TRP A 112 -9.62 -6.79 -19.63
CA TRP A 112 -10.57 -7.81 -19.21
C TRP A 112 -9.89 -9.18 -19.27
N ARG A 113 -9.84 -9.88 -18.14
CA ARG A 113 -9.36 -11.25 -18.08
C ARG A 113 -10.54 -12.19 -18.04
N GLU A 114 -10.59 -13.13 -18.99
CA GLU A 114 -11.65 -14.14 -19.06
C GLU A 114 -11.50 -15.23 -17.99
N THR A 115 -10.26 -15.46 -17.54
CA THR A 115 -9.96 -16.43 -16.50
C THR A 115 -10.60 -16.03 -15.18
N ARG A 116 -11.09 -17.04 -14.44
CA ARG A 116 -11.64 -16.90 -13.08
C ARG A 116 -10.63 -17.40 -12.05
N PRO A 117 -9.47 -16.75 -11.88
CA PRO A 117 -8.59 -17.13 -10.79
C PRO A 117 -9.33 -16.93 -9.47
N GLY A 118 -8.99 -17.74 -8.45
CA GLY A 118 -9.37 -17.40 -7.09
C GLY A 118 -8.90 -15.98 -6.78
N CYS A 119 -9.70 -15.21 -6.03
CA CYS A 119 -9.42 -13.81 -5.70
C CYS A 119 -8.03 -13.55 -5.09
N LEU A 120 -7.41 -14.55 -4.45
CA LEU A 120 -6.05 -14.48 -3.90
C LEU A 120 -4.95 -14.95 -4.86
N VAL A 121 -5.30 -15.75 -5.88
CA VAL A 121 -4.40 -16.30 -6.92
C VAL A 121 -4.38 -15.38 -8.16
N HIS A 122 -4.89 -14.15 -8.03
CA HIS A 122 -5.01 -13.24 -9.16
C HIS A 122 -3.63 -12.66 -9.52
N GLU A 123 -2.73 -13.47 -10.02
CA GLU A 123 -1.34 -13.07 -10.31
C GLU A 123 -1.30 -12.00 -11.38
N LEU A 124 -0.54 -10.94 -11.11
CA LEU A 124 -0.15 -9.96 -12.12
C LEU A 124 1.26 -10.30 -12.60
N ASP A 125 1.39 -11.47 -13.21
CA ASP A 125 2.64 -11.90 -13.83
C ASP A 125 2.97 -11.14 -15.11
N GLU A 126 1.99 -10.44 -15.67
CA GLU A 126 2.18 -9.54 -16.80
C GLU A 126 3.04 -8.35 -16.36
N LYS A 127 4.33 -8.42 -16.68
CA LYS A 127 5.24 -7.28 -16.69
C LYS A 127 5.00 -6.49 -17.96
N TRP A 128 5.11 -5.17 -17.89
CA TRP A 128 5.05 -4.31 -19.06
C TRP A 128 6.09 -3.20 -19.00
N GLU A 129 6.38 -2.63 -20.15
CA GLU A 129 7.28 -1.49 -20.24
C GLU A 129 6.55 -0.22 -19.78
N PHE A 130 7.22 0.62 -18.99
CA PHE A 130 6.68 1.89 -18.48
C PHE A 130 7.73 3.01 -18.43
N THR A 131 8.89 2.79 -19.04
CA THR A 131 10.06 3.66 -18.95
C THR A 131 10.30 4.49 -20.20
N HIS A 132 9.53 4.29 -21.27
CA HIS A 132 9.71 4.93 -22.58
C HIS A 132 8.48 5.70 -23.06
N GLY A 133 7.58 6.04 -22.15
CA GLY A 133 6.41 6.86 -22.40
C GLY A 133 5.09 6.09 -22.37
N GLU A 134 5.07 4.88 -21.83
CA GLU A 134 3.87 4.08 -21.67
C GLU A 134 3.07 4.50 -20.42
N TYR A 135 1.84 4.00 -20.34
CA TYR A 135 0.98 4.16 -19.16
C TYR A 135 1.42 3.16 -18.06
N PRO A 136 1.89 3.65 -16.89
CA PRO A 136 2.34 2.78 -15.82
C PRO A 136 1.18 2.20 -15.02
N LEU A 137 0.00 2.83 -15.02
CA LEU A 137 -1.19 2.37 -14.30
C LEU A 137 -2.17 1.66 -15.24
N ARG A 138 -2.68 0.51 -14.81
CA ARG A 138 -3.67 -0.31 -15.51
C ARG A 138 -4.84 -0.65 -14.59
N LEU A 139 -6.03 -0.71 -15.16
CA LEU A 139 -7.23 -1.30 -14.57
C LEU A 139 -7.41 -2.70 -15.14
N ILE A 140 -7.47 -3.70 -14.27
CA ILE A 140 -7.66 -5.10 -14.62
C ILE A 140 -8.96 -5.56 -13.99
N ALA A 141 -9.86 -6.09 -14.80
CA ALA A 141 -11.11 -6.67 -14.36
C ALA A 141 -11.16 -8.16 -14.72
N SER A 142 -11.63 -8.99 -13.80
CA SER A 142 -11.86 -10.41 -14.07
C SER A 142 -13.10 -10.92 -13.33
N PRO A 143 -13.89 -11.83 -13.91
CA PRO A 143 -14.91 -12.54 -13.16
C PRO A 143 -14.25 -13.44 -12.10
N VAL A 144 -14.81 -13.47 -10.89
CA VAL A 144 -14.41 -14.40 -9.81
C VAL A 144 -15.58 -15.28 -9.34
N GLY A 145 -16.77 -15.03 -9.89
CA GLY A 145 -17.99 -15.78 -9.63
C GLY A 145 -19.16 -15.20 -10.43
N ALA A 146 -20.33 -15.80 -10.34
CA ALA A 146 -21.52 -15.27 -11.02
C ALA A 146 -21.84 -13.85 -10.52
N GLY A 147 -21.77 -12.86 -11.41
CA GLY A 147 -21.98 -11.45 -11.08
C GLY A 147 -20.94 -10.86 -10.12
N ARG A 148 -19.80 -11.54 -9.89
CA ARG A 148 -18.72 -11.07 -9.02
C ARG A 148 -17.47 -10.86 -9.83
N TYR A 149 -16.83 -9.71 -9.66
CA TYR A 149 -15.67 -9.29 -10.41
C TYR A 149 -14.59 -8.78 -9.47
N MET A 150 -13.34 -9.14 -9.73
CA MET A 150 -12.19 -8.48 -9.11
C MET A 150 -11.80 -7.29 -9.98
N LEU A 151 -11.87 -6.08 -9.43
CA LEU A 151 -11.37 -4.85 -10.06
C LEU A 151 -10.04 -4.47 -9.41
N SER A 152 -8.97 -4.40 -10.19
CA SER A 152 -7.61 -4.17 -9.69
C SER A 152 -6.95 -3.00 -10.40
N LEU A 153 -6.46 -2.04 -9.64
CA LEU A 153 -5.55 -1.01 -10.12
C LEU A 153 -4.12 -1.48 -9.88
N SER A 154 -3.30 -1.52 -10.94
CA SER A 154 -1.93 -2.01 -10.87
C SER A 154 -0.94 -1.07 -11.54
N GLY A 155 0.26 -0.98 -10.97
CA GLY A 155 1.41 -0.31 -11.58
C GLY A 155 2.61 -0.23 -10.64
N PRO A 156 3.70 0.44 -11.03
CA PRO A 156 4.79 0.79 -10.13
C PRO A 156 4.27 1.52 -8.89
N HIS A 157 4.78 1.19 -7.69
CA HIS A 157 4.22 1.75 -6.45
C HIS A 157 4.27 3.26 -6.42
N GLY A 158 5.31 3.87 -7.00
CA GLY A 158 5.47 5.32 -7.02
C GLY A 158 4.38 6.05 -7.81
N MET A 159 3.55 5.34 -8.57
CA MET A 159 2.40 5.92 -9.28
C MET A 159 1.09 5.85 -8.49
N MET A 160 1.03 5.07 -7.41
CA MET A 160 -0.15 4.93 -6.58
C MET A 160 0.18 4.31 -5.23
N ASP A 161 -0.14 5.03 -4.14
CA ASP A 161 -0.07 4.46 -2.80
C ASP A 161 -1.33 3.64 -2.45
N GLY A 162 -1.25 2.84 -1.38
CA GLY A 162 -2.34 1.95 -1.00
C GLY A 162 -3.65 2.67 -0.66
N ARG A 163 -3.60 3.82 0.00
CA ARG A 163 -4.81 4.58 0.33
C ARG A 163 -5.43 5.21 -0.92
N MET A 164 -4.61 5.75 -1.81
CA MET A 164 -5.08 6.27 -3.09
C MET A 164 -5.76 5.19 -3.93
N SER A 165 -5.23 3.96 -3.95
CA SER A 165 -5.85 2.87 -4.70
C SER A 165 -7.31 2.60 -4.30
N MET A 166 -7.62 2.70 -3.00
CA MET A 166 -8.99 2.52 -2.49
C MET A 166 -9.88 3.71 -2.80
N ILE A 167 -9.35 4.93 -2.71
CA ILE A 167 -10.06 6.14 -3.12
C ILE A 167 -10.46 6.06 -4.60
N LEU A 168 -9.51 5.68 -5.46
CA LEU A 168 -9.73 5.50 -6.90
C LEU A 168 -10.75 4.40 -7.19
N LEU A 169 -10.64 3.24 -6.53
CA LEU A 169 -11.61 2.15 -6.68
C LEU A 169 -13.00 2.55 -6.19
N ASN A 170 -13.13 3.29 -5.09
CA ASN A 170 -14.40 3.79 -4.61
C ASN A 170 -15.07 4.73 -5.64
N LYS A 171 -14.28 5.64 -6.26
CA LYS A 171 -14.76 6.51 -7.35
C LYS A 171 -15.12 5.73 -8.61
N LEU A 172 -14.32 4.73 -8.98
CA LEU A 172 -14.57 3.86 -10.13
C LEU A 172 -15.88 3.08 -9.95
N ILE A 173 -16.06 2.44 -8.79
CA ILE A 173 -17.24 1.64 -8.46
C ILE A 173 -18.49 2.51 -8.41
N GLY A 174 -18.39 3.74 -7.89
CA GLY A 174 -19.51 4.69 -7.95
C GLY A 174 -19.89 5.06 -9.38
N SER A 175 -18.92 5.35 -10.24
CA SER A 175 -19.19 5.59 -11.66
C SER A 175 -19.77 4.35 -12.36
N LEU A 176 -19.26 3.16 -12.06
CA LEU A 176 -19.76 1.90 -12.60
C LEU A 176 -21.22 1.66 -12.18
N HIS A 177 -21.53 1.90 -10.90
CA HIS A 177 -22.88 1.81 -10.37
C HIS A 177 -23.86 2.73 -11.13
N THR A 178 -23.51 4.02 -11.27
CA THR A 178 -24.31 4.98 -12.05
C THR A 178 -24.53 4.51 -13.48
N GLN A 179 -23.48 4.02 -14.16
CA GLN A 179 -23.57 3.57 -15.55
C GLN A 179 -24.42 2.31 -15.75
N ILE A 180 -24.56 1.46 -14.73
CA ILE A 180 -25.37 0.23 -14.80
C ILE A 180 -26.82 0.50 -14.40
N TYR A 181 -27.06 1.22 -13.30
CA TYR A 181 -28.37 1.22 -12.63
C TYR A 181 -29.13 2.54 -12.70
N GLU A 182 -28.47 3.67 -12.97
CA GLU A 182 -29.15 4.96 -12.95
C GLU A 182 -29.72 5.30 -14.34
N SER A 183 -30.91 5.90 -14.37
CA SER A 183 -31.64 6.20 -15.61
C SER A 183 -30.98 7.29 -16.46
N ALA A 184 -30.22 8.18 -15.83
CA ALA A 184 -29.46 9.24 -16.47
C ALA A 184 -27.97 8.89 -16.38
N THR A 185 -27.48 8.09 -17.32
CA THR A 185 -26.05 7.78 -17.41
C THR A 185 -25.27 9.02 -17.87
N VAL A 186 -24.01 9.11 -17.44
CA VAL A 186 -23.14 10.19 -17.90
C VAL A 186 -22.69 9.86 -19.31
N ASP A 187 -22.98 10.75 -20.26
CA ASP A 187 -22.46 10.65 -21.62
C ASP A 187 -20.98 11.03 -21.64
N VAL A 188 -20.12 10.01 -21.83
CA VAL A 188 -18.67 10.20 -21.93
C VAL A 188 -18.26 11.04 -23.15
N LYS A 189 -19.12 11.17 -24.17
CA LYS A 189 -18.87 12.02 -25.34
C LYS A 189 -19.08 13.51 -25.05
N ALA A 190 -19.84 13.84 -24.00
CA ALA A 190 -20.09 15.21 -23.57
C ALA A 190 -18.98 15.76 -22.65
N ILE A 191 -17.95 14.96 -22.33
CA ILE A 191 -16.81 15.40 -21.52
C ILE A 191 -16.04 16.50 -22.25
N LYS A 192 -15.77 17.59 -21.53
CA LYS A 192 -14.96 18.72 -22.01
C LYS A 192 -13.50 18.50 -21.63
N TRP A 193 -12.78 17.74 -22.45
CA TRP A 193 -11.34 17.52 -22.26
C TRP A 193 -10.57 18.84 -22.25
N GLY A 194 -9.57 18.92 -21.39
CA GLY A 194 -8.83 20.13 -21.05
C GLY A 194 -9.28 20.77 -19.74
N GLU A 195 -10.52 20.55 -19.28
CA GLU A 195 -10.96 21.04 -17.95
C GLU A 195 -10.34 20.22 -16.80
N GLU A 196 -9.86 19.01 -17.08
CA GLU A 196 -9.24 18.14 -16.09
C GLU A 196 -7.82 18.51 -15.70
N ILE A 197 -7.10 19.27 -16.53
CA ILE A 197 -5.70 19.64 -16.28
C ILE A 197 -5.52 20.38 -14.96
N ALA A 198 -6.55 21.08 -14.48
CA ALA A 198 -6.52 21.77 -13.18
C ALA A 198 -6.30 20.79 -12.02
N ARG A 199 -6.62 19.50 -12.20
CA ARG A 199 -6.47 18.43 -11.21
C ARG A 199 -5.13 17.67 -11.31
N LEU A 200 -4.20 18.14 -12.15
CA LEU A 200 -2.85 17.60 -12.24
C LEU A 200 -1.99 18.13 -11.08
N ALA A 201 -1.92 17.36 -10.01
CA ALA A 201 -1.18 17.74 -8.81
C ALA A 201 0.35 17.63 -8.98
N SER A 202 1.07 18.56 -8.35
CA SER A 202 2.53 18.50 -8.18
C SER A 202 2.95 17.32 -7.28
N THR A 203 4.25 17.05 -7.19
CA THR A 203 4.77 16.09 -6.20
C THR A 203 4.48 16.56 -4.77
N GLY A 204 4.33 15.64 -3.82
CA GLY A 204 3.90 15.94 -2.45
C GLY A 204 4.78 16.97 -1.73
N ALA A 205 6.11 16.95 -1.94
CA ALA A 205 7.02 17.93 -1.36
C ALA A 205 6.70 19.38 -1.77
N VAL A 206 6.26 19.60 -3.01
CA VAL A 206 5.83 20.94 -3.49
C VAL A 206 4.49 21.33 -2.86
N LEU A 207 3.56 20.38 -2.70
CA LEU A 207 2.23 20.62 -2.12
C LEU A 207 2.28 21.06 -0.66
N THR A 208 3.42 20.89 0.03
CA THR A 208 3.62 21.43 1.38
C THR A 208 3.71 22.96 1.43
N GLY A 209 4.05 23.61 0.30
CA GLY A 209 4.37 25.03 0.25
C GLY A 209 5.71 25.43 0.86
N LEU A 210 6.50 24.48 1.36
CA LEU A 210 7.82 24.74 1.94
C LEU A 210 8.91 24.78 0.87
N ASP A 211 9.99 25.52 1.14
CA ASP A 211 11.16 25.53 0.26
C ASP A 211 11.88 24.17 0.32
N MET A 212 11.80 23.42 -0.78
CA MET A 212 12.50 22.15 -0.95
C MET A 212 14.02 22.29 -0.84
N ASN A 213 14.60 23.48 -0.99
CA ASN A 213 16.05 23.70 -0.85
C ASN A 213 16.45 24.15 0.56
N SER A 214 15.50 24.44 1.45
CA SER A 214 15.80 24.91 2.79
C SER A 214 16.46 23.78 3.61
N SER A 215 17.77 23.88 3.82
CA SER A 215 18.51 22.89 4.60
C SER A 215 18.18 23.06 6.07
N THR A 216 17.40 22.14 6.63
CA THR A 216 17.46 21.90 8.07
C THR A 216 18.73 21.11 8.34
N GLU A 217 19.58 21.60 9.25
CA GLU A 217 20.78 20.86 9.66
C GLU A 217 20.42 19.41 10.01
N PRO A 218 21.25 18.43 9.63
CA PRO A 218 21.03 17.04 10.00
C PRO A 218 20.90 16.95 11.52
N ALA A 219 19.86 16.25 11.98
CA ALA A 219 19.70 15.97 13.40
C ALA A 219 20.98 15.29 13.93
N ALA A 220 21.32 15.60 15.18
CA ALA A 220 22.53 15.14 15.85
C ALA A 220 22.80 13.64 15.63
N GLN A 221 24.09 13.32 15.52
CA GLN A 221 24.70 12.00 15.33
C GLN A 221 23.81 10.85 15.84
N GLU A 222 23.29 10.05 14.90
CA GLU A 222 22.47 8.89 15.22
C GLU A 222 23.24 7.96 16.16
N LYS A 223 22.60 7.53 17.25
CA LYS A 223 23.11 6.44 18.08
C LYS A 223 23.37 5.23 17.17
N GLU A 224 24.39 4.44 17.50
CA GLU A 224 24.72 3.22 16.75
C GLU A 224 23.47 2.32 16.59
N LEU A 225 23.02 2.17 15.35
CA LEU A 225 21.91 1.28 14.99
C LEU A 225 22.46 -0.14 14.84
N VAL A 226 22.15 -1.00 15.81
CA VAL A 226 22.40 -2.45 15.75
C VAL A 226 21.06 -3.19 15.63
N PRO A 227 20.56 -3.44 14.40
CA PRO A 227 19.24 -4.02 14.19
C PRO A 227 19.27 -5.56 14.29
N PHE A 228 18.15 -6.16 14.70
CA PHE A 228 17.94 -7.60 14.55
C PHE A 228 17.66 -7.95 13.08
N LEU A 229 18.70 -8.41 12.38
CA LEU A 229 18.63 -8.86 11.00
C LEU A 229 19.02 -10.34 10.93
N PRO A 230 18.07 -11.27 10.72
CA PRO A 230 18.42 -12.67 10.52
C PRO A 230 19.26 -12.83 9.23
N PRO A 231 20.17 -13.81 9.16
CA PRO A 231 20.92 -14.09 7.94
C PRO A 231 19.98 -14.32 6.75
N PHE A 232 20.38 -13.84 5.57
CA PHE A 232 19.63 -14.09 4.34
C PHE A 232 19.66 -15.59 4.01
N VAL A 233 18.49 -16.13 3.68
CA VAL A 233 18.35 -17.50 3.14
C VAL A 233 17.76 -17.35 1.75
N GLU A 234 18.49 -17.80 0.75
CA GLU A 234 17.99 -17.86 -0.61
C GLU A 234 16.94 -18.96 -0.71
N ASN A 235 15.71 -18.60 -1.10
CA ASN A 235 14.75 -19.57 -1.57
C ASN A 235 15.19 -20.03 -2.97
N LYS A 236 15.58 -21.31 -3.11
CA LYS A 236 16.01 -21.89 -4.39
C LYS A 236 14.84 -22.24 -5.31
N ASP A 237 13.66 -22.43 -4.73
CA ASP A 237 12.43 -22.82 -5.43
C ASP A 237 11.61 -21.58 -5.81
N ARG A 238 12.27 -20.44 -6.10
CA ARG A 238 11.61 -19.15 -6.35
C ARG A 238 10.46 -19.31 -7.34
N THR A 239 9.24 -19.36 -6.84
CA THR A 239 8.09 -18.89 -7.60
C THR A 239 8.06 -17.39 -7.37
N HIS A 240 7.82 -16.59 -8.41
CA HIS A 240 7.82 -15.13 -8.29
C HIS A 240 6.55 -14.62 -7.57
N ASP A 241 5.99 -15.45 -6.69
CA ASP A 241 4.61 -15.36 -6.25
C ASP A 241 4.53 -14.61 -4.92
N VAL A 242 3.59 -13.68 -4.85
CA VAL A 242 3.25 -13.00 -3.60
C VAL A 242 2.41 -13.95 -2.76
N THR A 243 3.00 -14.48 -1.69
CA THR A 243 2.24 -15.22 -0.69
C THR A 243 1.53 -14.25 0.25
N MET A 244 0.19 -14.26 0.25
CA MET A 244 -0.62 -13.44 1.15
C MET A 244 -1.27 -14.24 2.28
N ARG A 245 -1.36 -13.60 3.44
CA ARG A 245 -2.05 -14.04 4.65
C ARG A 245 -2.96 -12.92 5.12
N LEU A 246 -4.21 -13.21 5.51
CA LEU A 246 -5.20 -12.22 5.91
C LEU A 246 -5.82 -12.54 7.27
N VAL A 247 -5.30 -11.98 8.36
CA VAL A 247 -5.93 -12.13 9.68
C VAL A 247 -7.16 -11.22 9.74
N VAL A 248 -8.37 -11.81 9.75
CA VAL A 248 -9.64 -11.07 9.83
C VAL A 248 -10.24 -11.13 11.23
N PHE A 249 -10.73 -9.99 11.70
CA PHE A 249 -11.57 -9.89 12.90
C PHE A 249 -13.02 -9.68 12.52
N ASP A 250 -13.91 -10.25 13.34
CA ASP A 250 -15.30 -9.85 13.37
C ASP A 250 -15.46 -8.48 14.06
N ASP A 251 -16.68 -7.97 14.07
CA ASP A 251 -17.04 -6.68 14.68
C ASP A 251 -16.71 -6.65 16.18
N ALA A 252 -16.94 -7.76 16.89
CA ALA A 252 -16.73 -7.86 18.32
C ALA A 252 -15.25 -7.73 18.68
N ARG A 253 -14.37 -8.48 18.00
CA ARG A 253 -12.91 -8.40 18.18
C ARG A 253 -12.37 -7.05 17.75
N THR A 254 -12.88 -6.48 16.65
CA THR A 254 -12.51 -5.13 16.19
C THR A 254 -12.86 -4.07 17.24
N LEU A 255 -14.07 -4.12 17.79
CA LEU A 255 -14.51 -3.21 18.84
C LEU A 255 -13.69 -3.38 20.13
N ALA A 256 -13.39 -4.62 20.51
CA ALA A 256 -12.59 -4.92 21.70
C ALA A 256 -11.16 -4.37 21.58
N LEU A 257 -10.49 -4.54 20.44
CA LEU A 257 -9.16 -3.96 20.20
C LEU A 257 -9.20 -2.43 20.28
N ARG A 258 -10.20 -1.79 19.65
CA ARG A 258 -10.38 -0.33 19.69
C ARG A 258 -10.60 0.17 21.11
N GLN A 259 -11.42 -0.53 21.88
CA GLN A 259 -11.65 -0.19 23.27
C GLN A 259 -10.36 -0.28 24.08
N LYS A 260 -9.57 -1.34 23.91
CA LYS A 260 -8.27 -1.46 24.58
C LYS A 260 -7.29 -0.37 24.19
N CYS A 261 -7.25 0.03 22.92
CA CYS A 261 -6.44 1.16 22.47
C CYS A 261 -6.86 2.46 23.18
N ARG A 262 -8.18 2.72 23.29
CA ARG A 262 -8.71 3.90 24.00
C ARG A 262 -8.37 3.88 25.49
N GLU A 263 -8.54 2.74 26.15
CA GLU A 263 -8.21 2.55 27.57
C GLU A 263 -6.73 2.81 27.88
N ASN A 264 -5.85 2.54 26.91
CA ASN A 264 -4.40 2.74 27.04
C ASN A 264 -3.89 4.01 26.33
N HIS A 265 -4.78 4.91 25.94
CA HIS A 265 -4.44 6.19 25.27
C HIS A 265 -3.52 6.03 24.05
N THR A 266 -3.73 4.98 23.26
CA THR A 266 -2.93 4.69 22.07
C THR A 266 -3.81 4.55 20.82
N THR A 267 -3.17 4.50 19.66
CA THR A 267 -3.85 4.28 18.38
C THR A 267 -3.82 2.81 17.99
N VAL A 268 -4.74 2.39 17.13
CA VAL A 268 -4.74 1.04 16.55
C VAL A 268 -3.44 0.78 15.78
N THR A 269 -2.91 1.79 15.08
CA THR A 269 -1.62 1.67 14.37
C THR A 269 -0.49 1.27 15.30
N ILE A 270 -0.31 2.00 16.41
CA ILE A 270 0.73 1.68 17.40
C ILE A 270 0.52 0.28 17.98
N ALA A 271 -0.73 -0.09 18.28
CA ALA A 271 -1.04 -1.42 18.80
C ALA A 271 -0.70 -2.55 17.81
N VAL A 272 -1.05 -2.36 16.53
CA VAL A 272 -0.74 -3.33 15.47
C VAL A 272 0.76 -3.41 15.20
N ASP A 273 1.48 -2.27 15.19
CA ASP A 273 2.94 -2.26 15.01
C ASP A 273 3.66 -2.95 16.19
N ALA A 274 3.14 -2.83 17.41
CA ALA A 274 3.65 -3.54 18.58
C ALA A 274 3.41 -5.06 18.50
N ILE A 275 2.19 -5.47 18.12
CA ILE A 275 1.86 -6.88 17.87
C ILE A 275 2.76 -7.43 16.76
N PHE A 276 2.95 -6.67 15.69
CA PHE A 276 3.77 -7.06 14.55
C PHE A 276 5.25 -7.21 14.93
N ALA A 277 5.80 -6.31 15.76
CA ALA A 277 7.17 -6.41 16.23
C ALA A 277 7.42 -7.71 17.02
N CYS A 278 6.54 -8.06 17.95
CA CYS A 278 6.62 -9.31 18.70
C CYS A 278 6.41 -10.53 17.78
N ALA A 279 5.36 -10.53 16.96
CA ALA A 279 5.04 -11.64 16.09
C ALA A 279 6.12 -11.90 15.03
N GLN A 280 6.74 -10.86 14.48
CA GLN A 280 7.82 -11.00 13.51
C GLN A 280 9.07 -11.61 14.13
N ALA A 281 9.48 -11.14 15.32
CA ALA A 281 10.64 -11.71 16.01
C ALA A 281 10.38 -13.18 16.39
N GLU A 282 9.17 -13.50 16.84
CA GLU A 282 8.74 -14.88 17.13
C GLU A 282 8.81 -15.77 15.89
N ALA A 283 8.18 -15.35 14.79
CA ALA A 283 8.12 -16.12 13.56
C ALA A 283 9.50 -16.34 12.93
N VAL A 284 10.39 -15.34 13.00
CA VAL A 284 11.78 -15.48 12.54
C VAL A 284 12.52 -16.53 13.37
N LEU A 285 12.41 -16.49 14.70
CA LEU A 285 13.09 -17.45 15.58
C LEU A 285 12.52 -18.88 15.42
N ALA A 286 11.20 -19.01 15.29
CA ALA A 286 10.53 -20.29 15.03
C ALA A 286 10.95 -20.89 13.69
N SER A 287 10.93 -20.08 12.62
CA SER A 287 11.34 -20.49 11.27
C SER A 287 12.84 -20.82 11.21
N ALA A 288 13.68 -20.11 11.96
CA ALA A 288 15.11 -20.40 11.96
C ALA A 288 15.42 -21.83 12.44
N ALA A 289 14.63 -22.35 13.38
CA ALA A 289 14.77 -23.71 13.88
C ALA A 289 14.39 -24.76 12.83
N THR A 290 13.47 -24.46 11.91
CA THR A 290 13.02 -25.38 10.86
C THR A 290 13.97 -25.39 9.65
N ILE A 291 14.64 -24.27 9.37
CA ILE A 291 15.60 -24.14 8.25
C ILE A 291 16.87 -24.97 8.49
N GLY A 292 17.42 -24.97 9.70
CA GLY A 292 18.58 -25.81 10.06
C GLY A 292 19.47 -25.24 11.16
N GLY A 293 20.31 -26.09 11.75
CA GLY A 293 21.09 -25.77 12.95
C GLY A 293 22.04 -24.58 12.81
N ALA A 294 22.77 -24.47 11.70
CA ALA A 294 23.69 -23.34 11.46
C ALA A 294 22.93 -22.00 11.34
N HIS A 295 21.82 -22.00 10.59
CA HIS A 295 20.98 -20.82 10.42
C HIS A 295 20.30 -20.41 11.73
N TYR A 296 19.83 -21.39 12.52
CA TYR A 296 19.31 -21.16 13.86
C TYR A 296 20.34 -20.48 14.76
N THR A 297 21.55 -21.01 14.86
CA THR A 297 22.62 -20.43 15.70
C THR A 297 22.93 -18.99 15.30
N SER A 298 23.12 -18.71 14.00
CA SER A 298 23.39 -17.35 13.53
C SER A 298 22.21 -16.40 13.75
N THR A 299 20.97 -16.88 13.63
CA THR A 299 19.78 -16.08 13.91
C THR A 299 19.66 -15.74 15.39
N VAL A 300 19.90 -16.71 16.28
CA VAL A 300 19.92 -16.49 17.73
C VAL A 300 21.05 -15.54 18.13
N GLU A 301 22.22 -15.66 17.52
CA GLU A 301 23.34 -14.74 17.75
C GLU A 301 22.98 -13.30 17.35
N ALA A 302 22.42 -13.10 16.15
CA ALA A 302 21.93 -11.80 15.71
C ALA A 302 20.82 -11.27 16.64
N TYR A 303 19.89 -12.14 17.03
CA TYR A 303 18.82 -11.82 17.96
C TYR A 303 19.33 -11.41 19.34
N ASN A 304 20.43 -11.96 19.85
CA ASN A 304 21.01 -11.61 21.15
C ASN A 304 21.93 -10.38 21.10
N LYS A 305 22.58 -10.13 19.95
CA LYS A 305 23.50 -8.99 19.77
C LYS A 305 22.79 -7.69 19.37
N ALA A 306 21.58 -7.78 18.82
CA ALA A 306 20.81 -6.61 18.44
C ALA A 306 20.57 -5.66 19.62
N LEU A 307 20.52 -4.37 19.35
CA LEU A 307 20.05 -3.35 20.29
C LEU A 307 18.64 -2.88 19.92
N HIS A 308 18.26 -3.04 18.65
CA HIS A 308 17.01 -2.52 18.13
C HIS A 308 16.24 -3.58 17.34
N TRP A 309 14.92 -3.56 17.51
CA TRP A 309 14.01 -4.01 16.47
C TRP A 309 13.84 -2.85 15.49
N PHE A 310 13.96 -3.15 14.21
CA PHE A 310 14.03 -2.14 13.16
C PHE A 310 13.01 -2.41 12.07
N MET A 311 12.15 -1.42 11.85
CA MET A 311 11.26 -1.36 10.70
C MET A 311 11.70 -0.22 9.79
N PRO A 312 12.29 -0.49 8.61
CA PRO A 312 12.81 0.54 7.72
C PRO A 312 11.73 1.48 7.18
N LEU A 313 10.47 1.03 7.17
CA LEU A 313 9.37 1.74 6.55
C LEU A 313 8.08 1.56 7.35
N SER A 314 7.74 2.61 8.08
CA SER A 314 6.38 2.95 8.53
C SER A 314 5.86 4.08 7.67
N CYS A 315 4.55 4.08 7.44
CA CYS A 315 3.90 5.01 6.52
C CYS A 315 2.95 5.98 7.23
N LYS A 316 2.93 7.23 6.76
CA LYS A 316 1.90 8.24 7.10
C LYS A 316 1.34 8.83 5.81
N ASP A 317 0.02 8.95 5.72
CA ASP A 317 -0.61 9.73 4.67
C ASP A 317 -0.42 11.23 4.93
N GLN A 318 0.23 11.94 4.02
CA GLN A 318 0.49 13.37 4.14
C GLN A 318 -0.60 14.23 3.50
N ARG A 319 -1.49 13.65 2.68
CA ARG A 319 -2.56 14.39 2.00
C ARG A 319 -3.36 15.28 2.96
N PRO A 320 -3.86 14.79 4.13
CA PRO A 320 -4.60 15.64 5.06
C PRO A 320 -3.83 16.85 5.60
N SER A 321 -2.50 16.84 5.54
CA SER A 321 -1.62 17.91 6.03
C SER A 321 -1.31 18.99 4.99
N TRP A 322 -1.67 18.79 3.71
CA TRP A 322 -1.34 19.74 2.66
C TRP A 322 -2.35 20.90 2.63
N PRO A 323 -1.88 22.17 2.57
CA PRO A 323 -2.77 23.34 2.57
C PRO A 323 -3.75 23.36 1.39
N THR A 324 -3.27 22.94 0.22
CA THR A 324 -4.09 22.66 -0.95
C THR A 324 -3.90 21.19 -1.31
N SER A 325 -4.84 20.59 -2.04
CA SER A 325 -4.74 19.19 -2.48
C SER A 325 -4.84 18.12 -1.37
N SER A 326 -5.58 18.41 -0.29
CA SER A 326 -5.74 17.46 0.82
C SER A 326 -6.65 16.26 0.54
N SER A 327 -7.36 16.28 -0.60
CA SER A 327 -8.28 15.25 -1.06
C SER A 327 -8.27 15.15 -2.58
N ILE A 328 -8.64 13.99 -3.11
CA ILE A 328 -8.82 13.77 -4.56
C ILE A 328 -9.93 14.63 -5.17
N ASP A 329 -10.89 15.06 -4.33
CA ASP A 329 -12.02 15.88 -4.75
C ASP A 329 -11.71 17.38 -4.69
N HIS A 330 -10.52 17.76 -4.26
CA HIS A 330 -10.08 19.16 -4.32
C HIS A 330 -10.03 19.63 -5.79
N PRO A 331 -10.36 20.90 -6.10
CA PRO A 331 -10.29 21.41 -7.48
C PRO A 331 -8.93 21.26 -8.15
N GLU A 332 -7.85 21.30 -7.35
CA GLU A 332 -6.45 21.10 -7.78
C GLU A 332 -6.03 19.61 -7.83
N GLY A 333 -6.93 18.70 -7.43
CA GLY A 333 -6.64 17.28 -7.28
C GLY A 333 -5.69 17.00 -6.12
N THR A 334 -5.02 15.85 -6.17
CA THR A 334 -3.94 15.44 -5.26
C THR A 334 -3.01 14.47 -5.98
N THR A 335 -1.75 14.36 -5.55
CA THR A 335 -0.87 13.32 -6.09
C THR A 335 -1.39 11.93 -5.72
N LEU A 336 -1.17 10.96 -6.61
CA LEU A 336 -1.56 9.58 -6.40
C LEU A 336 -0.66 8.85 -5.39
N PHE A 337 0.53 9.40 -5.13
CA PHE A 337 1.46 8.92 -4.13
C PHE A 337 1.72 10.02 -3.10
N GLY A 338 0.99 9.98 -1.99
CA GLY A 338 1.05 10.97 -0.90
C GLY A 338 1.57 10.42 0.41
N THR A 339 2.27 9.29 0.36
CA THR A 339 2.79 8.61 1.54
C THR A 339 4.16 9.18 1.94
N ASP A 340 4.33 9.43 3.22
CA ASP A 340 5.62 9.63 3.87
C ASP A 340 6.08 8.32 4.50
N GLY A 341 7.28 7.89 4.12
CA GLY A 341 7.97 6.75 4.70
C GLY A 341 9.05 7.19 5.69
N PHE A 342 9.05 6.61 6.89
CA PHE A 342 10.06 6.82 7.93
C PHE A 342 10.35 5.50 8.66
N ALA A 343 11.57 5.35 9.19
CA ALA A 343 11.92 4.15 9.95
C ALA A 343 11.43 4.24 11.40
N LEU A 344 11.16 3.07 12.00
CA LEU A 344 10.98 2.91 13.44
C LEU A 344 12.11 2.08 14.02
N GLN A 345 12.57 2.51 15.19
CA GLN A 345 13.59 1.84 15.98
C GLN A 345 13.06 1.69 17.40
N ALA A 346 12.91 0.45 17.86
CA ALA A 346 12.44 0.13 19.20
C ALA A 346 13.51 -0.67 19.93
N ASN A 347 13.65 -0.47 21.24
CA ASN A 347 14.54 -1.27 22.07
C ASN A 347 14.10 -2.74 22.03
N ILE A 348 14.98 -3.59 21.50
CA ILE A 348 14.64 -5.00 21.35
C ILE A 348 14.54 -5.73 22.69
N ASP A 349 15.17 -5.27 23.77
CA ASP A 349 15.10 -5.94 25.07
C ASP A 349 13.67 -6.03 25.61
N ILE A 350 12.84 -5.00 25.35
CA ILE A 350 11.41 -5.03 25.70
C ILE A 350 10.69 -6.13 24.94
N ILE A 351 11.02 -6.32 23.65
CA ILE A 351 10.47 -7.38 22.80
C ILE A 351 10.99 -8.74 23.25
N ARG A 352 12.28 -8.87 23.62
CA ARG A 352 12.86 -10.11 24.14
C ARG A 352 12.15 -10.56 25.42
N ASN A 353 11.94 -9.63 26.34
CA ASN A 353 11.21 -9.87 27.58
C ASN A 353 9.75 -10.25 27.32
N ALA A 354 9.11 -9.61 26.33
CA ALA A 354 7.74 -9.94 25.93
C ALA A 354 7.63 -11.37 25.35
N LEU A 355 8.63 -11.81 24.58
CA LEU A 355 8.65 -13.14 23.95
C LEU A 355 8.99 -14.26 24.93
N GLY A 356 9.89 -14.01 25.88
CA GLY A 356 10.39 -15.05 26.79
C GLY A 356 10.99 -16.25 26.05
N PHE A 357 11.77 -15.99 24.99
CA PHE A 357 12.32 -17.04 24.14
C PHE A 357 13.42 -17.85 24.86
N SER A 358 13.27 -19.18 24.87
CA SER A 358 14.28 -20.11 25.38
C SER A 358 15.06 -20.73 24.22
N VAL A 359 16.37 -20.47 24.17
CA VAL A 359 17.27 -20.99 23.13
C VAL A 359 17.33 -22.52 23.17
N ASP A 360 17.39 -23.12 24.36
CA ASP A 360 17.54 -24.56 24.55
C ASP A 360 16.25 -25.30 24.26
N ALA A 361 15.12 -24.81 24.77
CA ALA A 361 13.81 -25.43 24.56
C ALA A 361 13.19 -25.08 23.20
N LYS A 362 13.74 -24.07 22.49
CA LYS A 362 13.20 -23.53 21.23
C LYS A 362 11.73 -23.15 21.34
N SER A 363 11.37 -22.56 22.47
CA SER A 363 9.98 -22.27 22.85
C SER A 363 9.83 -20.84 23.34
N PHE A 364 8.59 -20.35 23.31
CA PHE A 364 8.24 -18.98 23.73
C PHE A 364 7.40 -19.03 25.01
N ASN A 365 7.77 -18.23 26.00
CA ASN A 365 6.96 -17.98 27.19
C ASN A 365 6.48 -16.52 27.16
N ARG A 366 5.45 -16.27 26.36
CA ARG A 366 4.94 -14.92 26.11
C ARG A 366 4.53 -14.24 27.43
N CYS A 367 4.76 -12.94 27.51
CA CYS A 367 4.34 -12.11 28.63
C CYS A 367 2.82 -12.12 28.83
N ASP A 368 2.36 -11.58 29.95
CA ASP A 368 0.94 -11.33 30.15
C ASP A 368 0.46 -10.05 29.43
N LYS A 369 -0.85 -9.88 29.41
CA LYS A 369 -1.52 -8.72 28.80
C LYS A 369 -1.10 -7.40 29.45
N GLU A 370 -0.86 -7.38 30.76
CA GLU A 370 -0.50 -6.16 31.48
C GLU A 370 0.88 -5.66 31.05
N PHE A 371 1.87 -6.55 30.97
CA PHE A 371 3.19 -6.22 30.48
C PHE A 371 3.16 -5.72 29.03
N PHE A 372 2.38 -6.37 28.15
CA PHE A 372 2.26 -5.94 26.76
C PHE A 372 1.77 -4.49 26.65
N TRP A 373 0.64 -4.16 27.28
CA TRP A 373 0.05 -2.82 27.20
C TRP A 373 0.87 -1.77 27.97
N SER A 374 1.53 -2.15 29.07
CA SER A 374 2.27 -1.20 29.91
C SER A 374 3.72 -0.96 29.48
N SER A 375 4.33 -1.89 28.74
CA SER A 375 5.74 -1.85 28.34
C SER A 375 5.92 -1.87 26.82
N VAL A 376 5.44 -2.91 26.13
CA VAL A 376 5.67 -3.06 24.66
C VAL A 376 5.01 -1.92 23.89
N ILE A 377 3.74 -1.61 24.20
CA ILE A 377 3.01 -0.51 23.55
C ILE A 377 3.70 0.83 23.78
N LYS A 378 4.21 1.09 24.99
CA LYS A 378 4.90 2.34 25.30
C LYS A 378 6.20 2.49 24.53
N GLU A 379 6.97 1.40 24.39
CA GLU A 379 8.21 1.39 23.61
C GLU A 379 7.93 1.72 22.14
N ILE A 380 6.92 1.07 21.54
CA ILE A 380 6.56 1.28 20.14
C ILE A 380 5.96 2.68 19.95
N ALA A 381 5.14 3.17 20.88
CA ALA A 381 4.66 4.55 20.87
C ALA A 381 5.83 5.55 20.90
N ALA A 382 6.82 5.33 21.78
CA ALA A 382 8.02 6.17 21.83
C ALA A 382 8.80 6.14 20.51
N ALA A 383 8.97 4.96 19.90
CA ALA A 383 9.60 4.81 18.59
C ALA A 383 8.88 5.63 17.51
N HIS A 384 7.54 5.73 17.57
CA HIS A 384 6.76 6.57 16.67
C HIS A 384 6.94 8.08 16.92
N GLU A 385 7.30 8.53 18.11
CA GLU A 385 7.50 9.95 18.40
C GLU A 385 8.90 10.46 17.98
N ILE A 386 9.86 9.56 17.73
CA ILE A 386 11.22 9.93 17.31
C ILE A 386 11.24 10.63 15.93
N PRO A 387 10.60 10.09 14.87
CA PRO A 387 10.62 10.75 13.57
C PRO A 387 9.82 12.07 13.61
N LYS A 388 10.40 13.15 13.08
CA LYS A 388 9.68 14.41 12.86
C LYS A 388 8.62 14.22 11.75
N LYS A 389 7.36 14.02 12.13
CA LYS A 389 6.24 13.74 11.21
C LYS A 389 5.52 15.00 10.70
N ASP A 390 6.07 16.18 10.96
CA ASP A 390 5.58 17.45 10.42
C ASP A 390 5.95 17.62 8.93
N LEU A 391 5.46 18.69 8.31
CA LEU A 391 5.73 18.97 6.89
C LEU A 391 7.23 19.19 6.60
N ALA A 392 7.96 19.79 7.54
CA ALA A 392 9.39 20.02 7.40
C ALA A 392 10.18 18.70 7.40
N GLY A 393 9.89 17.81 8.35
CA GLY A 393 10.47 16.47 8.38
C GLY A 393 10.09 15.62 7.17
N TYR A 394 8.86 15.76 6.65
CA TYR A 394 8.45 15.13 5.39
C TYR A 394 9.30 15.62 4.21
N VAL A 395 9.43 16.94 4.00
CA VAL A 395 10.24 17.50 2.91
C VAL A 395 11.71 17.07 3.01
N GLN A 396 12.26 17.03 4.23
CA GLN A 396 13.61 16.53 4.46
C GLN A 396 13.75 15.08 3.98
N ARG A 397 12.86 14.18 4.41
CA ARG A 397 12.89 12.77 4.00
C ARG A 397 12.67 12.59 2.50
N GLU A 398 11.85 13.43 1.87
CA GLU A 398 11.69 13.40 0.41
C GLU A 398 13.01 13.73 -0.31
N ARG A 399 13.81 14.67 0.21
CA ARG A 399 15.16 14.93 -0.34
C ARG A 399 16.10 13.77 -0.16
N GLU A 400 16.11 13.16 1.03
CA GLU A 400 16.96 12.00 1.34
C GLU A 400 16.66 10.86 0.37
N LYS A 401 15.38 10.54 0.17
CA LYS A 401 14.93 9.54 -0.80
C LYS A 401 15.27 9.92 -2.25
N GLN A 402 15.18 11.19 -2.62
CA GLN A 402 15.62 11.66 -3.93
C GLN A 402 17.13 11.44 -4.14
N GLY A 403 17.93 11.63 -3.09
CA GLY A 403 19.36 11.30 -3.09
C GLY A 403 19.60 9.80 -3.27
N MET A 404 18.80 8.96 -2.61
CA MET A 404 18.88 7.50 -2.73
C MET A 404 18.63 6.99 -4.14
N CYS A 405 17.83 7.67 -4.97
CA CYS A 405 17.61 7.27 -6.38
C CYS A 405 18.93 7.11 -7.16
N LYS A 406 19.96 7.92 -6.83
CA LYS A 406 21.26 7.91 -7.52
C LYS A 406 22.19 6.80 -7.05
N THR A 407 21.99 6.31 -5.83
CA THR A 407 22.86 5.32 -5.18
C THR A 407 22.14 4.00 -4.92
N PHE A 408 20.88 3.87 -5.38
CA PHE A 408 20.06 2.70 -5.14
C PHE A 408 20.71 1.48 -5.75
N HIS A 409 20.84 0.43 -4.92
CA HIS A 409 21.26 -0.89 -5.35
C HIS A 409 20.19 -1.90 -4.92
N PRO A 410 19.68 -2.76 -5.82
CA PRO A 410 18.60 -3.70 -5.52
C PRO A 410 18.89 -4.64 -4.36
N SER A 411 20.17 -4.98 -4.15
CA SER A 411 20.57 -5.84 -3.02
C SER A 411 20.23 -5.25 -1.65
N SER A 412 20.07 -3.92 -1.54
CA SER A 412 19.63 -3.27 -0.30
C SER A 412 18.22 -3.69 0.12
N MET A 413 17.39 -4.12 -0.83
CA MET A 413 16.04 -4.62 -0.58
C MET A 413 16.01 -6.14 -0.33
N MET A 414 17.15 -6.84 -0.45
CA MET A 414 17.27 -8.29 -0.22
C MET A 414 17.33 -8.68 1.26
N VAL A 415 17.19 -7.72 2.18
CA VAL A 415 17.19 -7.97 3.62
C VAL A 415 15.77 -8.32 4.09
N LYS A 416 15.63 -9.37 4.91
CA LYS A 416 14.37 -9.74 5.58
C LYS A 416 14.00 -8.65 6.60
N LEU A 417 13.31 -7.60 6.15
CA LEU A 417 12.88 -6.47 6.99
C LEU A 417 11.36 -6.46 7.17
N PRO A 418 10.86 -6.17 8.39
CA PRO A 418 9.45 -5.94 8.60
C PRO A 418 9.03 -4.61 7.97
N ILE A 419 7.95 -4.59 7.20
CA ILE A 419 7.30 -3.36 6.73
C ILE A 419 5.87 -3.37 7.26
N SER A 420 5.41 -2.25 7.83
CA SER A 420 4.04 -2.11 8.30
C SER A 420 3.41 -0.86 7.68
N SER A 421 2.18 -1.02 7.19
CA SER A 421 1.43 0.08 6.60
C SER A 421 -0.05 -0.01 6.98
N SER A 422 -0.57 1.12 7.45
CA SER A 422 -2.01 1.29 7.66
C SER A 422 -2.64 1.96 6.46
N ILE A 423 -3.63 1.33 5.85
CA ILE A 423 -4.47 2.02 4.84
C ILE A 423 -5.53 2.88 5.53
N GLY A 424 -5.90 2.53 6.76
CA GLY A 424 -6.83 3.27 7.61
C GLY A 424 -8.18 2.58 7.79
N ASP A 425 -9.07 3.26 8.51
CA ASP A 425 -10.47 2.86 8.70
C ASP A 425 -11.30 3.35 7.51
N PHE A 426 -11.84 2.43 6.71
CA PHE A 426 -12.57 2.78 5.50
C PHE A 426 -13.89 3.49 5.80
N ASP A 427 -14.53 3.19 6.94
CA ASP A 427 -15.75 3.86 7.35
C ASP A 427 -15.46 5.33 7.66
N HIS A 428 -14.40 5.58 8.43
CA HIS A 428 -13.96 6.94 8.75
C HIS A 428 -13.48 7.71 7.52
N LEU A 429 -12.88 7.02 6.55
CA LEU A 429 -12.45 7.59 5.27
C LEU A 429 -13.61 7.78 4.28
N GLY A 430 -14.83 7.32 4.60
CA GLY A 430 -15.98 7.40 3.70
C GLY A 430 -15.84 6.53 2.44
N LEU A 431 -15.09 5.44 2.52
CA LEU A 431 -14.82 4.53 1.41
C LEU A 431 -15.78 3.34 1.46
N PHE A 432 -16.40 3.02 0.32
CA PHE A 432 -17.26 1.85 0.12
C PHE A 432 -18.49 1.74 1.03
N GLY A 433 -18.77 2.70 1.92
CA GLY A 433 -19.93 2.66 2.84
C GLY A 433 -21.27 2.41 2.12
N ARG A 434 -21.48 3.00 0.94
CA ARG A 434 -22.68 2.75 0.08
C ARG A 434 -22.75 1.32 -0.45
N TYR A 435 -21.62 0.64 -0.52
CA TYR A 435 -21.44 -0.65 -1.19
C TYR A 435 -21.07 -1.78 -0.22
N LEU A 436 -21.16 -1.59 1.10
CA LEU A 436 -20.91 -2.67 2.06
C LEU A 436 -21.83 -3.87 1.77
N PRO A 437 -21.43 -5.11 2.09
CA PRO A 437 -22.29 -6.29 1.94
C PRO A 437 -23.67 -6.08 2.59
N SER A 438 -23.66 -5.48 3.78
CA SER A 438 -24.81 -5.12 4.61
C SER A 438 -25.70 -3.99 4.06
N SER A 439 -25.27 -3.25 3.02
CA SER A 439 -26.05 -2.14 2.44
C SER A 439 -27.34 -2.60 1.72
N THR A 440 -28.14 -1.66 1.19
CA THR A 440 -29.25 -1.99 0.26
C THR A 440 -28.87 -1.82 -1.22
N SER A 441 -27.63 -1.41 -1.50
CA SER A 441 -27.16 -1.18 -2.86
C SER A 441 -27.12 -2.47 -3.70
N PRO A 442 -27.53 -2.44 -4.99
CA PRO A 442 -27.34 -3.55 -5.94
C PRO A 442 -25.85 -3.83 -6.26
N THR A 443 -24.97 -2.88 -5.95
CA THR A 443 -23.51 -3.06 -5.98
C THR A 443 -23.01 -3.36 -4.58
N LYS A 444 -22.28 -4.47 -4.41
CA LYS A 444 -21.60 -4.83 -3.16
C LYS A 444 -20.11 -4.90 -3.37
N VAL A 445 -19.33 -4.44 -2.40
CA VAL A 445 -17.89 -4.70 -2.31
C VAL A 445 -17.71 -5.72 -1.20
N HIS A 446 -17.30 -6.93 -1.55
CA HIS A 446 -17.13 -8.04 -0.62
C HIS A 446 -15.73 -8.14 -0.05
N ARG A 447 -14.76 -7.53 -0.71
CA ARG A 447 -13.36 -7.67 -0.31
C ARG A 447 -12.57 -6.53 -0.89
N VAL A 448 -11.53 -6.14 -0.18
CA VAL A 448 -10.43 -5.37 -0.74
C VAL A 448 -9.13 -6.11 -0.52
N LEU A 449 -8.17 -5.95 -1.41
CA LEU A 449 -6.87 -6.60 -1.31
C LEU A 449 -5.77 -5.61 -1.67
N PHE A 450 -4.63 -5.75 -1.01
CA PHE A 450 -3.42 -4.98 -1.27
C PHE A 450 -2.27 -5.92 -1.54
N ARG A 451 -1.53 -5.66 -2.60
CA ARG A 451 -0.37 -6.44 -2.99
C ARG A 451 0.76 -5.52 -3.36
N ALA A 452 1.94 -5.82 -2.88
CA ALA A 452 3.18 -5.28 -3.39
C ALA A 452 4.04 -6.47 -3.81
N ARG A 453 4.55 -6.49 -5.04
CA ARG A 453 5.41 -7.58 -5.53
C ARG A 453 6.73 -7.57 -4.78
N PRO A 454 7.01 -8.54 -3.91
CA PRO A 454 8.33 -8.65 -3.32
C PRO A 454 9.21 -9.49 -4.26
N LEU A 455 10.46 -9.10 -4.47
CA LEU A 455 11.47 -10.01 -5.04
C LEU A 455 12.33 -10.66 -3.96
N THR A 456 12.00 -10.35 -2.72
CA THR A 456 12.81 -10.65 -1.53
C THR A 456 11.86 -11.11 -0.43
N PRO A 457 12.31 -11.90 0.55
CA PRO A 457 11.46 -12.34 1.65
C PRO A 457 11.16 -11.16 2.60
N THR A 458 10.36 -10.20 2.16
CA THR A 458 9.85 -9.09 2.98
C THR A 458 8.55 -9.53 3.64
N ILE A 459 8.51 -9.49 4.97
CA ILE A 459 7.25 -9.64 5.70
C ILE A 459 6.61 -8.27 5.75
N THR A 460 5.53 -8.09 5.00
CA THR A 460 4.76 -6.84 4.98
C THR A 460 3.43 -7.05 5.69
N ASN A 461 3.18 -6.25 6.72
CA ASN A 461 1.89 -6.14 7.36
C ASN A 461 1.12 -4.95 6.75
N ILE A 462 0.01 -5.23 6.06
CA ILE A 462 -0.92 -4.21 5.58
C ILE A 462 -2.24 -4.41 6.29
N PHE A 463 -2.67 -3.41 7.05
CA PHE A 463 -3.91 -3.49 7.81
C PHE A 463 -4.87 -2.34 7.50
N TYR A 464 -6.15 -2.68 7.54
CA TYR A 464 -7.29 -1.83 7.23
C TYR A 464 -8.53 -2.42 7.91
N GLN A 465 -9.60 -1.63 7.99
CA GLN A 465 -10.89 -2.10 8.49
C GLN A 465 -11.90 -2.21 7.38
N TYR A 466 -12.60 -3.34 7.31
CA TYR A 466 -13.65 -3.61 6.33
C TYR A 466 -14.61 -4.73 6.76
N ASP A 467 -15.91 -4.59 6.47
CA ASP A 467 -17.06 -5.45 6.87
C ASP A 467 -17.08 -6.84 6.18
N ALA A 468 -15.93 -7.45 5.87
CA ALA A 468 -15.94 -8.72 5.15
C ALA A 468 -14.75 -9.64 5.43
N ALA A 469 -15.07 -10.93 5.62
CA ALA A 469 -14.13 -11.99 5.90
C ALA A 469 -13.74 -12.82 4.66
N ALA A 470 -12.51 -13.34 4.69
CA ALA A 470 -11.94 -14.11 3.61
C ALA A 470 -10.83 -15.08 4.06
N GLN A 471 -10.78 -16.26 3.43
CA GLN A 471 -9.94 -17.43 3.77
C GLN A 471 -8.80 -17.70 2.75
N TRP A 472 -7.95 -18.70 3.07
CA TRP A 472 -6.49 -18.80 2.92
C TRP A 472 -5.95 -19.81 1.88
N TYR A 473 -4.66 -19.67 1.49
CA TYR A 473 -3.75 -20.75 1.01
C TYR A 473 -2.25 -20.40 1.24
N SER A 474 -1.39 -21.38 1.60
CA SER A 474 -0.05 -21.14 2.17
C SER A 474 1.20 -21.89 1.68
N PRO A 475 2.38 -21.21 1.73
CA PRO A 475 3.69 -21.76 2.13
C PRO A 475 4.16 -21.42 3.58
N PRO A 476 5.14 -22.15 4.17
CA PRO A 476 5.32 -22.29 5.63
C PRO A 476 5.78 -21.09 6.48
N GLU A 477 6.74 -20.26 6.04
CA GLU A 477 7.23 -19.13 6.87
C GLU A 477 6.12 -18.09 7.15
N MET A 478 5.23 -17.90 6.18
CA MET A 478 4.07 -17.02 6.33
C MET A 478 3.00 -17.62 7.25
N ASP A 479 2.97 -18.95 7.43
CA ASP A 479 2.06 -19.63 8.36
C ASP A 479 2.53 -19.46 9.80
N GLU A 480 3.85 -19.49 10.03
CA GLU A 480 4.44 -19.13 11.31
C GLU A 480 4.14 -17.66 11.66
N MET A 481 4.27 -16.75 10.70
CA MET A 481 3.93 -15.34 10.89
C MET A 481 2.45 -15.13 11.22
N GLU A 482 1.54 -15.77 10.48
CA GLU A 482 0.11 -15.70 10.75
C GLU A 482 -0.22 -16.25 12.15
N THR A 483 0.34 -17.40 12.50
CA THR A 483 0.14 -18.06 13.79
C THR A 483 0.62 -17.17 14.93
N ALA A 484 1.83 -16.60 14.81
CA ALA A 484 2.37 -15.65 15.78
C ALA A 484 1.46 -14.43 15.91
N LEU A 485 1.02 -13.81 14.80
CA LEU A 485 0.10 -12.67 14.82
C LEU A 485 -1.19 -12.99 15.59
N ARG A 486 -1.84 -14.12 15.29
CA ARG A 486 -3.07 -14.54 15.97
C ARG A 486 -2.86 -14.70 17.47
N ASN A 487 -1.79 -15.38 17.88
CA ASN A 487 -1.47 -15.58 19.29
C ASN A 487 -1.29 -14.25 20.02
N TRP A 488 -0.59 -13.29 19.40
CA TRP A 488 -0.42 -11.96 19.97
C TRP A 488 -1.74 -11.17 19.99
N PHE A 489 -2.58 -11.26 18.96
CA PHE A 489 -3.91 -10.65 19.00
C PHE A 489 -4.80 -11.23 20.10
N ASP A 490 -4.80 -12.55 20.28
CA ASP A 490 -5.58 -13.22 21.33
C ASP A 490 -5.09 -12.82 22.73
N LEU A 491 -3.78 -12.69 22.94
CA LEU A 491 -3.19 -12.16 24.17
C LEU A 491 -3.65 -10.72 24.45
N VAL A 492 -3.59 -9.87 23.42
CA VAL A 492 -3.84 -8.43 23.53
C VAL A 492 -5.33 -8.10 23.74
N ILE A 493 -6.20 -8.75 22.98
CA ILE A 493 -7.65 -8.57 23.05
C ILE A 493 -8.22 -9.33 24.25
N GLY A 494 -7.67 -10.52 24.55
CA GLY A 494 -8.23 -11.53 25.44
C GLY A 494 -8.98 -12.59 24.62
N THR A 495 -8.99 -13.83 25.07
CA THR A 495 -9.87 -14.87 24.50
C THR A 495 -11.31 -14.50 24.86
N GLY A 496 -12.13 -14.25 23.85
CA GLY A 496 -13.58 -14.11 24.01
C GLY A 496 -14.24 -15.40 24.45
#